data_AF-A0AAP5QPK6-F1
#
_entry.id   AF-A0AAP5QPK6-F1
#
_cell.length_a   1.000
_cell.length_b   1.000
_cell.length_c   1.000
_cell.angle_alpha   90.00
_cell.angle_beta   90.00
_cell.angle_gamma   90.00
#
_symmetry.space_group_name_H-M   'P 1'
#
loop_
_entity.id
_entity.type
_entity.pdbx_description
1 polymer ?
#
loop_
_entity_poly.entity_id
_entity_poly.type
_entity_poly.pdbx_seq_one_letter_code
_entity_poly.pdbx_strand_id
1 'polypeptide(L)'
;MNQGTKNKYEFKQVIDELTTGKLKTGLPPLKMTRFPKYVYHFTDLLNAKNILTEGYIYCRNQALEKGIMKVDNASKTVIENTWKDRKNYVRFYFRPKTPTQYRNEGIRSHSQINPDLKAHCPVPVFFLFDSLSMLAMDNSSFTYGNLASDSTTIYNDAESFRKMPFEFVYHEGYYDPINESYIKYHKHAELIIPNKCDLRFLKRIVCRSQAEKETFINLLDESTKRNFRDIIIVDPKNWFFYSAWTFVESVNLTKEKVTFTFNVNKDEPTFNAKLIMKDLTSNGIYETWCDKMYQCPDVGQSITYSKPYNHYSIVFYLDEHLVYKGTFNSMDSGPF
;
A
#
# COMPACT_ATOMS: atom_id res chain seq x y z
N MET A 1 36.82 -3.36 -5.63
CA MET A 1 36.58 -4.36 -4.57
C MET A 1 35.62 -5.38 -5.15
N ASN A 2 36.03 -6.65 -5.25
CA ASN A 2 35.17 -7.74 -5.75
C ASN A 2 33.94 -7.86 -4.84
N GLN A 3 32.79 -7.35 -5.30
CA GLN A 3 31.50 -7.71 -4.70
C GLN A 3 31.21 -9.12 -5.19
N GLY A 4 31.58 -10.12 -4.37
CA GLY A 4 31.21 -11.50 -4.61
C GLY A 4 29.70 -11.59 -4.73
N THR A 5 29.22 -12.19 -5.82
CA THR A 5 27.79 -12.43 -6.03
C THR A 5 27.22 -13.11 -4.80
N LYS A 6 26.20 -12.51 -4.19
CA LYS A 6 25.60 -13.07 -2.98
C LYS A 6 25.16 -14.50 -3.23
N ASN A 7 25.44 -15.39 -2.27
CA ASN A 7 25.08 -16.79 -2.41
C ASN A 7 23.56 -16.98 -2.31
N LYS A 8 22.88 -16.93 -3.45
CA LYS A 8 21.42 -17.12 -3.58
C LYS A 8 20.96 -18.44 -2.95
N TYR A 9 21.79 -19.48 -3.00
CA TYR A 9 21.45 -20.78 -2.44
C TYR A 9 21.30 -20.73 -0.91
N GLU A 10 22.17 -20.01 -0.20
CA GLU A 10 22.09 -19.87 1.25
C GLU A 10 20.86 -19.08 1.68
N PHE A 11 20.55 -17.97 1.01
CA PHE A 11 19.31 -17.23 1.25
C PHE A 11 18.06 -18.10 1.00
N LYS A 12 18.10 -18.91 -0.07
CA LYS A 12 17.02 -19.86 -0.37
C LYS A 12 16.82 -20.85 0.78
N GLN A 13 17.90 -21.41 1.33
CA GLN A 13 17.80 -22.31 2.48
C GLN A 13 17.11 -21.62 3.67
N VAL A 14 17.48 -20.39 4.01
CA VAL A 14 16.83 -19.67 5.12
C VAL A 14 15.34 -19.46 4.85
N ILE A 15 14.97 -19.05 3.63
CA ILE A 15 13.56 -18.85 3.25
C ILE A 15 12.79 -20.17 3.29
N ASP A 16 13.37 -21.26 2.76
CA ASP A 16 12.74 -22.58 2.80
C ASP A 16 12.46 -22.97 4.26
N GLU A 17 13.45 -22.83 5.15
CA GLU A 17 13.31 -23.13 6.57
C GLU A 17 12.26 -22.28 7.30
N LEU A 18 12.10 -21.00 6.92
CA LEU A 18 11.01 -20.17 7.42
C LEU A 18 9.65 -20.69 6.94
N THR A 19 9.55 -21.10 5.67
CA THR A 19 8.29 -21.56 5.07
C THR A 19 7.89 -22.98 5.46
N THR A 20 8.85 -23.82 5.89
CA THR A 20 8.58 -25.15 6.45
C THR A 20 8.44 -25.14 7.97
N GLY A 21 8.69 -24.00 8.63
CA GLY A 21 8.61 -23.87 10.09
C GLY A 21 9.82 -24.40 10.85
N LYS A 22 10.93 -24.73 10.16
CA LYS A 22 12.20 -25.09 10.81
C LYS A 22 12.80 -23.87 11.53
N LEU A 23 12.64 -22.68 10.98
CA LEU A 23 12.89 -21.42 11.68
C LEU A 23 11.57 -20.85 12.22
N LYS A 24 11.56 -20.49 13.50
CA LYS A 24 10.37 -19.98 14.19
C LYS A 24 10.03 -18.57 13.71
N THR A 25 8.80 -18.39 13.23
CA THR A 25 8.27 -17.08 12.80
C THR A 25 7.13 -16.56 13.69
N GLY A 26 6.46 -17.44 14.44
CA GLY A 26 5.22 -17.08 15.15
C GLY A 26 4.02 -16.84 14.24
N LEU A 27 4.16 -17.01 12.92
CA LEU A 27 3.03 -16.89 11.98
C LEU A 27 2.14 -18.14 12.02
N PRO A 28 0.83 -17.98 11.81
CA PRO A 28 -0.04 -19.13 11.55
C PRO A 28 0.37 -19.84 10.24
N PRO A 29 0.11 -21.15 10.09
CA PRO A 29 0.64 -21.96 8.98
C PRO A 29 0.41 -21.39 7.57
N LEU A 30 -0.78 -20.83 7.31
CA LEU A 30 -1.10 -20.23 6.01
C LEU A 30 -0.27 -18.98 5.68
N LYS A 31 0.08 -18.17 6.68
CA LYS A 31 0.92 -16.98 6.49
C LYS A 31 2.39 -17.37 6.45
N MET A 32 2.81 -18.33 7.26
CA MET A 32 4.19 -18.84 7.30
C MET A 32 4.68 -19.32 5.92
N THR A 33 3.82 -19.99 5.15
CA THR A 33 4.16 -20.48 3.80
C THR A 33 4.23 -19.39 2.72
N ARG A 34 3.82 -18.16 3.05
CA ARG A 34 3.65 -17.05 2.09
C ARG A 34 4.47 -15.82 2.43
N PHE A 35 4.42 -15.34 3.67
CA PHE A 35 5.01 -14.06 4.05
C PHE A 35 6.53 -14.01 3.83
N PRO A 36 7.31 -15.03 4.24
CA PRO A 36 8.76 -15.04 4.00
C PRO A 36 9.18 -15.06 2.52
N LYS A 37 8.26 -15.39 1.60
CA LYS A 37 8.53 -15.39 0.15
C LYS A 37 8.50 -14.00 -0.47
N TYR A 38 8.11 -12.97 0.30
CA TYR A 38 8.00 -11.62 -0.21
C TYR A 38 8.68 -10.60 0.70
N VAL A 39 9.10 -9.50 0.08
CA VAL A 39 9.33 -8.21 0.75
C VAL A 39 8.34 -7.20 0.21
N TYR A 40 7.93 -6.26 1.06
CA TYR A 40 6.72 -5.47 0.89
C TYR A 40 7.06 -3.98 0.79
N HIS A 41 6.57 -3.32 -0.26
CA HIS A 41 6.55 -1.87 -0.31
C HIS A 41 5.11 -1.36 -0.16
N PHE A 42 4.88 -0.51 0.83
CA PHE A 42 3.59 0.08 1.14
C PHE A 42 3.58 1.55 0.71
N THR A 43 2.59 1.95 -0.09
CA THR A 43 2.47 3.33 -0.53
C THR A 43 1.03 3.72 -0.85
N ASP A 44 0.80 4.98 -1.21
CA ASP A 44 -0.50 5.49 -1.62
C ASP A 44 -0.70 5.22 -3.12
N LEU A 45 -1.93 5.00 -3.52
CA LEU A 45 -2.37 4.77 -4.89
C LEU A 45 -1.74 5.71 -5.93
N LEU A 46 -1.66 7.02 -5.63
CA LEU A 46 -1.11 8.00 -6.57
C LEU A 46 0.41 7.82 -6.76
N ASN A 47 1.12 7.47 -5.69
CA ASN A 47 2.53 7.10 -5.77
C ASN A 47 2.69 5.76 -6.49
N ALA A 48 1.82 4.79 -6.20
CA ALA A 48 1.82 3.47 -6.83
C ALA A 48 1.66 3.58 -8.36
N LYS A 49 0.77 4.48 -8.81
CA LYS A 49 0.60 4.80 -10.24
C LYS A 49 1.93 5.27 -10.84
N ASN A 50 2.59 6.24 -10.21
CA ASN A 50 3.86 6.77 -10.72
C ASN A 50 4.97 5.71 -10.71
N ILE A 51 5.04 4.84 -9.69
CA ILE A 51 5.99 3.72 -9.66
C ILE A 51 5.82 2.81 -10.88
N LEU A 52 4.58 2.46 -11.23
CA LEU A 52 4.30 1.61 -12.39
C LEU A 52 4.60 2.30 -13.72
N THR A 53 4.25 3.59 -13.84
CA THR A 53 4.54 4.38 -15.05
C THR A 53 6.05 4.55 -15.26
N GLU A 54 6.82 4.76 -14.19
CA GLU A 54 8.27 4.97 -14.26
C GLU A 54 9.07 3.65 -14.39
N GLY A 55 8.50 2.51 -13.99
CA GLY A 55 9.19 1.22 -13.98
C GLY A 55 10.17 1.04 -12.81
N TYR A 56 10.19 1.97 -11.85
CA TYR A 56 11.11 1.94 -10.70
C TYR A 56 10.43 2.44 -9.42
N ILE A 57 10.84 1.87 -8.29
CA ILE A 57 10.67 2.50 -6.97
C ILE A 57 11.95 3.29 -6.69
N TYR A 58 11.83 4.60 -6.55
CA TYR A 58 12.95 5.47 -6.19
C TYR A 58 13.09 5.61 -4.68
N CYS A 59 14.30 5.82 -4.20
CA CYS A 59 14.56 6.25 -2.83
C CYS A 59 13.93 7.62 -2.60
N ARG A 60 13.73 7.97 -1.34
CA ARG A 60 12.97 9.18 -0.99
C ARG A 60 13.58 10.45 -1.61
N ASN A 61 14.90 10.61 -1.54
CA ASN A 61 15.55 11.80 -2.09
C ASN A 61 15.32 11.91 -3.61
N GLN A 62 15.54 10.83 -4.36
CA GLN A 62 15.30 10.83 -5.81
C GLN A 62 13.82 10.99 -6.18
N ALA A 63 12.91 10.42 -5.40
CA ALA A 63 11.47 10.55 -5.63
C ALA A 63 10.98 12.00 -5.43
N LEU A 64 11.56 12.72 -4.46
CA LEU A 64 11.31 14.14 -4.23
C LEU A 64 11.92 15.00 -5.33
N GLU A 65 13.18 14.76 -5.71
CA GLU A 65 13.85 15.46 -6.82
C GLU A 65 13.08 15.32 -8.15
N LYS A 66 12.47 14.16 -8.39
CA LYS A 66 11.64 13.89 -9.57
C LYS A 66 10.20 14.37 -9.47
N GLY A 67 9.73 14.80 -8.30
CA GLY A 67 8.33 15.21 -8.10
C GLY A 67 7.27 14.10 -8.27
N ILE A 68 7.69 12.84 -8.14
CA ILE A 68 6.84 11.65 -8.34
C ILE A 68 6.19 11.15 -7.04
N MET A 69 6.65 11.61 -5.88
CA MET A 69 5.99 11.36 -4.58
C MET A 69 4.89 12.40 -4.37
N LYS A 70 3.63 12.01 -4.58
CA LYS A 70 2.44 12.87 -4.44
C LYS A 70 1.88 12.88 -3.03
N VAL A 71 1.92 11.74 -2.35
CA VAL A 71 1.44 11.58 -0.98
C VAL A 71 2.59 11.11 -0.10
N ASP A 72 2.82 11.79 1.02
CA ASP A 72 3.86 11.40 1.95
C ASP A 72 3.30 10.47 3.04
N ASN A 73 3.61 9.18 2.89
CA ASN A 73 3.05 8.14 3.75
C ASN A 73 3.79 7.98 5.08
N ALA A 74 4.81 8.80 5.36
CA ALA A 74 5.58 8.76 6.60
C ALA A 74 5.41 10.07 7.38
N SER A 75 5.54 9.98 8.71
CA SER A 75 5.52 11.16 9.59
C SER A 75 6.68 12.09 9.26
N LYS A 76 6.38 13.39 9.12
CA LYS A 76 7.39 14.44 8.93
C LYS A 76 8.48 14.37 10.00
N THR A 77 8.11 14.19 11.27
CA THR A 77 9.04 14.03 12.38
C THR A 77 9.97 12.83 12.20
N VAL A 78 9.45 11.68 11.75
CA VAL A 78 10.28 10.49 11.46
C VAL A 78 11.22 10.77 10.30
N ILE A 79 10.74 11.48 9.27
CA ILE A 79 11.54 11.85 8.10
C ILE A 79 12.66 12.82 8.50
N GLU A 80 12.36 13.86 9.26
CA GLU A 80 13.32 14.88 9.69
C GLU A 80 14.42 14.28 10.56
N ASN A 81 14.06 13.39 11.47
CA ASN A 81 15.00 12.68 12.34
C ASN A 81 15.78 11.55 11.63
N THR A 82 15.40 11.19 10.39
CA THR A 82 16.16 10.21 9.60
C THR A 82 17.35 10.89 8.94
N TRP A 83 18.56 10.41 9.24
CA TRP A 83 19.80 10.85 8.62
C TRP A 83 19.69 10.89 7.08
N LYS A 84 20.27 11.93 6.46
CA LYS A 84 20.13 12.20 5.02
C LYS A 84 20.53 11.01 4.14
N ASP A 85 21.56 10.28 4.54
CA ASP A 85 22.06 9.13 3.78
C ASP A 85 21.12 7.92 3.83
N ARG A 86 20.35 7.78 4.91
CA ARG A 86 19.33 6.72 5.04
C ARG A 86 18.14 6.96 4.11
N LYS A 87 17.94 8.20 3.64
CA LYS A 87 16.93 8.56 2.63
C LYS A 87 17.34 8.21 1.20
N ASN A 88 18.58 7.77 1.00
CA ASN A 88 19.09 7.28 -0.29
C ASN A 88 18.79 5.79 -0.53
N TYR A 89 18.05 5.13 0.36
CA TYR A 89 17.61 3.75 0.16
C TYR A 89 16.12 3.68 -0.19
N VAL A 90 15.81 2.81 -1.13
CA VAL A 90 14.48 2.21 -1.28
C VAL A 90 14.30 1.20 -0.15
N ARG A 91 13.19 1.28 0.56
CA ARG A 91 12.89 0.45 1.73
C ARG A 91 11.74 -0.50 1.43
N PHE A 92 11.94 -1.77 1.77
CA PHE A 92 10.94 -2.83 1.72
C PHE A 92 10.86 -3.47 3.09
N TYR A 93 9.67 -3.63 3.63
CA TYR A 93 9.48 -4.33 4.89
C TYR A 93 9.50 -5.84 4.67
N PHE A 94 9.96 -6.62 5.64
CA PHE A 94 9.79 -8.08 5.61
C PHE A 94 8.36 -8.52 5.90
N ARG A 95 7.46 -7.60 6.26
CA ARG A 95 6.06 -7.91 6.53
C ARG A 95 5.11 -6.75 6.22
N PRO A 96 3.82 -7.03 6.00
CA PRO A 96 2.76 -6.03 6.16
C PRO A 96 2.41 -5.82 7.65
N LYS A 97 1.51 -4.87 7.93
CA LYS A 97 1.00 -4.54 9.27
C LYS A 97 2.12 -4.09 10.22
N THR A 98 2.88 -3.11 9.77
CA THR A 98 3.87 -2.41 10.61
C THR A 98 3.15 -1.42 11.54
N PRO A 99 3.74 -1.06 12.70
CA PRO A 99 3.17 -0.02 13.56
C PRO A 99 2.94 1.33 12.85
N THR A 100 3.81 1.68 11.90
CA THR A 100 3.64 2.90 11.08
C THR A 100 2.41 2.82 10.18
N GLN A 101 2.17 1.66 9.57
CA GLN A 101 0.99 1.45 8.74
C GLN A 101 -0.32 1.65 9.53
N TYR A 102 -0.42 1.14 10.76
CA TYR A 102 -1.62 1.33 11.60
C TYR A 102 -1.98 2.81 11.79
N ARG A 103 -0.96 3.67 11.89
CA ARG A 103 -1.13 5.12 12.08
C ARG A 103 -1.48 5.84 10.78
N ASN A 104 -1.11 5.33 9.62
CA ASN A 104 -1.19 6.10 8.38
C ASN A 104 -2.26 5.57 7.43
N GLU A 105 -2.67 4.31 7.55
CA GLU A 105 -3.60 3.64 6.63
C GLU A 105 -5.04 4.15 6.71
N GLY A 106 -5.64 4.42 5.55
CA GLY A 106 -7.06 4.71 5.39
C GLY A 106 -7.38 6.20 5.50
N ILE A 107 -8.60 6.55 5.10
CA ILE A 107 -9.04 7.93 4.91
C ILE A 107 -9.38 8.53 6.28
N ARG A 108 -8.75 9.65 6.59
CA ARG A 108 -8.94 10.45 7.80
C ARG A 108 -9.56 11.78 7.41
N SER A 109 -10.55 12.23 8.18
CA SER A 109 -11.05 13.59 8.02
C SER A 109 -9.99 14.59 8.49
N HIS A 110 -10.10 15.85 8.06
CA HIS A 110 -9.23 16.93 8.54
C HIS A 110 -9.16 17.00 10.08
N SER A 111 -10.24 16.68 10.79
CA SER A 111 -10.28 16.67 12.26
C SER A 111 -9.53 15.48 12.88
N GLN A 112 -9.29 14.39 12.13
CA GLN A 112 -8.58 13.18 12.59
C GLN A 112 -7.11 13.14 12.18
N ILE A 113 -6.68 14.03 11.28
CA ILE A 113 -5.27 14.11 10.87
C ILE A 113 -4.49 14.78 12.00
N ASN A 114 -3.54 14.05 12.58
CA ASN A 114 -2.62 14.62 13.56
C ASN A 114 -1.83 15.77 12.89
N PRO A 115 -1.94 17.01 13.40
CA PRO A 115 -1.36 18.19 12.76
C PRO A 115 0.17 18.19 12.75
N ASP A 116 0.82 17.48 13.68
CA ASP A 116 2.27 17.39 13.80
C ASP A 116 2.85 16.33 12.87
N LEU A 117 2.20 15.17 12.76
CA LEU A 117 2.71 14.05 11.97
C LEU A 117 2.35 14.19 10.49
N LYS A 118 1.13 14.67 10.17
CA LYS A 118 0.51 14.77 8.84
C LYS A 118 0.67 13.53 7.93
N ALA A 119 1.01 12.38 8.51
CA ALA A 119 1.20 11.14 7.78
C ALA A 119 -0.16 10.50 7.52
N HIS A 120 -0.48 10.33 6.24
CA HIS A 120 -1.79 9.85 5.82
C HIS A 120 -1.63 9.12 4.49
N CYS A 121 -2.16 7.92 4.39
CA CYS A 121 -2.18 7.07 3.21
C CYS A 121 -3.66 6.68 2.95
N PRO A 122 -4.46 7.58 2.34
CA PRO A 122 -5.90 7.39 2.19
C PRO A 122 -6.25 6.10 1.47
N VAL A 123 -5.58 5.83 0.34
CA VAL A 123 -5.82 4.65 -0.51
C VAL A 123 -4.54 3.83 -0.61
N PRO A 124 -4.33 2.87 0.30
CA PRO A 124 -3.08 2.14 0.41
C PRO A 124 -2.94 1.04 -0.66
N VAL A 125 -1.71 0.85 -1.15
CA VAL A 125 -1.33 -0.20 -2.11
C VAL A 125 -0.06 -0.89 -1.63
N PHE A 126 -0.05 -2.21 -1.72
CA PHE A 126 1.14 -3.03 -1.47
C PHE A 126 1.75 -3.56 -2.75
N PHE A 127 3.06 -3.43 -2.90
CA PHE A 127 3.85 -4.14 -3.90
C PHE A 127 4.59 -5.30 -3.22
N LEU A 128 4.44 -6.51 -3.77
CA LEU A 128 5.04 -7.74 -3.26
C LEU A 128 6.15 -8.19 -4.20
N PHE A 129 7.39 -8.12 -3.73
CA PHE A 129 8.58 -8.54 -4.48
C PHE A 129 9.06 -9.89 -3.99
N ASP A 130 9.57 -10.73 -4.90
CA ASP A 130 10.18 -12.02 -4.55
C ASP A 130 11.38 -11.84 -3.60
N SER A 131 11.25 -12.31 -2.36
CA SER A 131 12.26 -12.04 -1.32
C SER A 131 13.61 -12.64 -1.65
N LEU A 132 13.65 -13.85 -2.23
CA LEU A 132 14.88 -14.52 -2.61
C LEU A 132 15.66 -13.70 -3.65
N SER A 133 14.99 -13.28 -4.72
CA SER A 133 15.62 -12.49 -5.79
C SER A 133 16.10 -11.15 -5.26
N MET A 134 15.34 -10.50 -4.37
CA MET A 134 15.70 -9.21 -3.77
C MET A 134 16.89 -9.33 -2.80
N LEU A 135 16.90 -10.33 -1.92
CA LEU A 135 17.99 -10.57 -0.96
C LEU A 135 19.29 -10.94 -1.66
N ALA A 136 19.21 -11.66 -2.78
CA ALA A 136 20.36 -12.08 -3.57
C ALA A 136 20.92 -11.00 -4.51
N MET A 137 20.33 -9.81 -4.58
CA MET A 137 20.91 -8.70 -5.33
C MET A 137 22.24 -8.25 -4.69
N ASP A 138 23.27 -8.05 -5.49
CA ASP A 138 24.60 -7.66 -5.02
C ASP A 138 24.58 -6.35 -4.20
N ASN A 139 23.73 -5.41 -4.59
CA ASN A 139 23.57 -4.11 -3.94
C ASN A 139 22.45 -4.06 -2.89
N SER A 140 21.79 -5.18 -2.57
CA SER A 140 20.81 -5.17 -1.48
C SER A 140 21.51 -5.30 -0.13
N SER A 141 20.85 -4.81 0.90
CA SER A 141 21.21 -5.10 2.30
C SER A 141 19.91 -5.22 3.10
N PHE A 142 20.01 -5.56 4.37
CA PHE A 142 18.84 -5.58 5.25
C PHE A 142 19.20 -5.18 6.67
N THR A 143 18.18 -4.83 7.43
CA THR A 143 18.25 -4.45 8.84
C THR A 143 17.29 -5.33 9.64
N TYR A 144 17.61 -5.59 10.90
CA TYR A 144 16.69 -6.31 11.79
C TYR A 144 15.55 -5.45 12.30
N GLY A 145 15.59 -4.13 12.10
CA GLY A 145 14.55 -3.21 12.53
C GLY A 145 14.59 -1.91 11.77
N ASN A 146 13.91 -0.88 12.27
CA ASN A 146 13.75 0.39 11.57
C ASN A 146 15.10 1.03 11.20
N LEU A 147 15.39 1.17 9.91
CA LEU A 147 16.61 1.82 9.40
C LEU A 147 16.83 3.22 9.98
N ALA A 148 15.76 3.94 10.35
CA ALA A 148 15.86 5.29 10.88
C ALA A 148 16.45 5.38 12.31
N SER A 149 16.59 4.26 13.04
CA SER A 149 17.17 4.25 14.40
C SER A 149 18.70 4.38 14.38
N ASP A 150 19.29 5.23 15.22
CA ASP A 150 20.73 5.52 15.20
C ASP A 150 21.62 4.28 15.36
N SER A 151 21.15 3.28 16.12
CA SER A 151 21.85 2.03 16.40
C SER A 151 21.66 0.90 15.37
N THR A 152 20.99 1.14 14.25
CA THR A 152 20.65 0.06 13.31
C THR A 152 21.85 -0.41 12.50
N THR A 153 22.21 -1.68 12.69
CA THR A 153 23.20 -2.40 11.87
C THR A 153 22.60 -2.82 10.52
N ILE A 154 23.39 -2.66 9.47
CA ILE A 154 23.09 -3.11 8.11
C ILE A 154 23.86 -4.40 7.84
N TYR A 155 23.15 -5.44 7.42
CA TYR A 155 23.67 -6.76 7.09
C TYR A 155 23.47 -7.04 5.60
N ASN A 156 24.27 -7.93 5.02
CA ASN A 156 24.18 -8.26 3.59
C ASN A 156 24.41 -9.73 3.25
N ASP A 157 24.59 -10.60 4.25
CA ASP A 157 24.89 -12.02 4.09
C ASP A 157 23.78 -12.94 4.64
N ALA A 158 23.79 -14.21 4.23
CA ALA A 158 22.76 -15.18 4.59
C ALA A 158 22.87 -15.70 6.03
N GLU A 159 24.07 -15.70 6.61
CA GLU A 159 24.29 -16.11 8.01
C GLU A 159 23.62 -15.11 8.96
N SER A 160 23.82 -13.83 8.71
CA SER A 160 23.11 -12.74 9.38
C SER A 160 21.61 -12.82 9.11
N PHE A 161 21.16 -13.15 7.89
CA PHE A 161 19.72 -13.26 7.63
C PHE A 161 19.09 -14.40 8.45
N ARG A 162 19.77 -15.54 8.57
CA ARG A 162 19.37 -16.68 9.40
C ARG A 162 19.23 -16.33 10.89
N LYS A 163 20.04 -15.39 11.39
CA LYS A 163 20.02 -14.90 12.77
C LYS A 163 18.98 -13.80 13.02
N MET A 164 18.26 -13.35 12.00
CA MET A 164 17.21 -12.33 12.17
C MET A 164 16.17 -12.80 13.20
N PRO A 165 15.71 -11.91 14.11
CA PRO A 165 14.70 -12.23 15.12
C PRO A 165 13.29 -12.41 14.52
N PHE A 166 13.09 -13.42 13.69
CA PHE A 166 11.90 -13.60 12.85
C PHE A 166 10.59 -13.68 13.63
N GLU A 167 10.60 -14.21 14.86
CA GLU A 167 9.40 -14.23 15.72
C GLU A 167 8.92 -12.82 16.09
N PHE A 168 9.85 -11.87 16.25
CA PHE A 168 9.55 -10.47 16.54
C PHE A 168 9.26 -9.69 15.27
N VAL A 169 9.98 -9.99 14.18
CA VAL A 169 9.68 -9.44 12.86
C VAL A 169 8.24 -9.77 12.50
N TYR A 170 7.86 -11.05 12.50
CA TYR A 170 6.54 -11.51 12.09
C TYR A 170 5.48 -11.52 13.20
N HIS A 171 5.78 -11.02 14.39
CA HIS A 171 4.88 -10.99 15.55
C HIS A 171 3.43 -10.58 15.23
N GLU A 172 2.46 -11.42 15.59
CA GLU A 172 1.02 -11.14 15.51
C GLU A 172 0.41 -11.11 16.91
N GLY A 173 -0.66 -10.32 17.09
CA GLY A 173 -1.35 -10.19 18.37
C GLY A 173 -0.86 -9.03 19.24
N TYR A 174 -1.21 -9.11 20.51
CA TYR A 174 -0.96 -8.09 21.53
C TYR A 174 0.53 -7.93 21.82
N TYR A 175 0.98 -6.69 22.01
CA TYR A 175 2.34 -6.43 22.46
C TYR A 175 2.41 -6.61 23.97
N ASP A 176 3.18 -7.58 24.43
CA ASP A 176 3.48 -7.63 25.86
C ASP A 176 4.23 -6.34 26.26
N PRO A 177 3.88 -5.71 27.41
CA PRO A 177 4.44 -4.41 27.77
C PRO A 177 5.97 -4.41 27.93
N ILE A 178 6.58 -5.57 28.22
CA ILE A 178 8.01 -5.70 28.48
C ILE A 178 8.77 -5.64 27.14
N ASN A 179 8.31 -6.34 26.11
CA ASN A 179 8.97 -6.39 24.81
C ASN A 179 8.35 -5.45 23.77
N GLU A 180 7.37 -4.62 24.12
CA GLU A 180 6.64 -3.79 23.15
C GLU A 180 7.57 -2.98 22.23
N SER A 181 8.56 -2.28 22.80
CA SER A 181 9.52 -1.49 22.03
C SER A 181 10.40 -2.36 21.13
N TYR A 182 10.81 -3.53 21.62
CA TYR A 182 11.62 -4.50 20.89
C TYR A 182 10.84 -5.10 19.70
N ILE A 183 9.58 -5.49 19.94
CA ILE A 183 8.65 -5.96 18.90
C ILE A 183 8.42 -4.85 17.87
N LYS A 184 8.08 -3.63 18.29
CA LYS A 184 7.85 -2.50 17.37
C LYS A 184 9.08 -2.19 16.53
N TYR A 185 10.28 -2.29 17.08
CA TYR A 185 11.53 -2.11 16.34
C TYR A 185 11.70 -3.19 15.27
N HIS A 186 11.58 -4.47 15.64
CA HIS A 186 11.79 -5.59 14.71
C HIS A 186 10.67 -5.77 13.68
N LYS A 187 9.44 -5.34 13.98
CA LYS A 187 8.35 -5.27 13.00
C LYS A 187 8.63 -4.28 11.86
N HIS A 188 9.62 -3.41 12.01
CA HIS A 188 10.14 -2.55 10.96
C HIS A 188 11.47 -3.06 10.38
N ALA A 189 11.75 -4.37 10.46
CA ALA A 189 12.87 -4.96 9.72
C ALA A 189 12.69 -4.72 8.22
N GLU A 190 13.78 -4.36 7.55
CA GLU A 190 13.75 -3.85 6.19
C GLU A 190 14.82 -4.49 5.32
N LEU A 191 14.46 -4.77 4.07
CA LEU A 191 15.38 -4.90 2.96
C LEU A 191 15.56 -3.52 2.32
N ILE A 192 16.80 -3.15 2.03
CA ILE A 192 17.17 -1.85 1.49
C ILE A 192 17.96 -1.99 0.19
N ILE A 193 17.66 -1.12 -0.77
CA ILE A 193 18.34 -1.05 -2.07
C ILE A 193 18.73 0.41 -2.32
N PRO A 194 19.98 0.72 -2.67
CA PRO A 194 20.40 2.10 -2.90
C PRO A 194 19.73 2.71 -4.14
N ASN A 195 19.37 3.98 -4.05
CA ASN A 195 18.87 4.86 -5.11
C ASN A 195 17.53 4.46 -5.73
N LYS A 196 17.43 3.32 -6.39
CA LYS A 196 16.20 2.85 -7.04
C LYS A 196 16.16 1.33 -7.16
N CYS A 197 14.95 0.78 -7.19
CA CYS A 197 14.68 -0.64 -7.42
C CYS A 197 13.81 -0.80 -8.66
N ASP A 198 14.26 -1.67 -9.57
CA ASP A 198 13.52 -2.09 -10.76
C ASP A 198 12.34 -3.01 -10.40
N LEU A 199 11.28 -2.98 -11.21
CA LEU A 199 10.08 -3.79 -10.99
C LEU A 199 10.17 -5.25 -11.46
N ARG A 200 11.30 -5.71 -12.03
CA ARG A 200 11.50 -7.10 -12.54
C ARG A 200 11.23 -8.21 -11.53
N PHE A 201 11.33 -7.92 -10.23
CA PHE A 201 11.06 -8.89 -9.16
C PHE A 201 9.67 -8.73 -8.53
N LEU A 202 8.87 -7.78 -9.00
CA LEU A 202 7.49 -7.59 -8.58
C LEU A 202 6.65 -8.81 -8.98
N LYS A 203 5.91 -9.36 -8.02
CA LYS A 203 5.05 -10.53 -8.25
C LYS A 203 3.59 -10.18 -8.18
N ARG A 204 3.18 -9.34 -7.22
CA ARG A 204 1.78 -8.95 -7.02
C ARG A 204 1.68 -7.51 -6.55
N ILE A 205 0.56 -6.90 -6.87
CA ILE A 205 0.14 -5.62 -6.30
C ILE A 205 -1.19 -5.87 -5.62
N VAL A 206 -1.33 -5.43 -4.37
CA VAL A 206 -2.50 -5.74 -3.54
C VAL A 206 -3.19 -4.45 -3.14
N CYS A 207 -4.49 -4.38 -3.43
CA CYS A 207 -5.42 -3.34 -3.00
C CYS A 207 -6.29 -3.87 -1.86
N ARG A 208 -6.79 -2.98 -1.00
CA ARG A 208 -7.60 -3.38 0.16
C ARG A 208 -8.99 -3.86 -0.25
N SER A 209 -9.59 -3.20 -1.24
CA SER A 209 -10.96 -3.48 -1.69
C SER A 209 -11.10 -3.55 -3.21
N GLN A 210 -12.26 -4.01 -3.68
CA GLN A 210 -12.56 -4.04 -5.11
C GLN A 210 -12.67 -2.63 -5.69
N ALA A 211 -13.25 -1.68 -4.94
CA ALA A 211 -13.35 -0.28 -5.36
C ALA A 211 -11.98 0.38 -5.51
N GLU A 212 -11.04 0.11 -4.60
CA GLU A 212 -9.67 0.63 -4.70
C GLU A 212 -8.91 0.00 -5.87
N LYS A 213 -9.08 -1.31 -6.11
CA LYS A 213 -8.51 -1.98 -7.28
C LYS A 213 -9.01 -1.37 -8.58
N GLU A 214 -10.33 -1.15 -8.69
CA GLU A 214 -10.92 -0.50 -9.86
C GLU A 214 -10.35 0.91 -10.05
N THR A 215 -10.32 1.70 -8.98
CA THR A 215 -9.73 3.05 -8.97
C THR A 215 -8.29 3.02 -9.44
N PHE A 216 -7.50 2.06 -8.95
CA PHE A 216 -6.11 1.93 -9.35
C PHE A 216 -5.97 1.69 -10.85
N ILE A 217 -6.69 0.70 -11.37
CA ILE A 217 -6.68 0.34 -12.79
C ILE A 217 -7.12 1.53 -13.65
N ASN A 218 -8.14 2.28 -13.23
CA ASN A 218 -8.64 3.46 -13.95
C ASN A 218 -7.71 4.70 -13.86
N LEU A 219 -6.68 4.67 -13.03
CA LEU A 219 -5.63 5.68 -12.99
C LEU A 219 -4.45 5.38 -13.91
N LEU A 220 -4.27 4.13 -14.31
CA LEU A 220 -3.19 3.71 -15.20
C LEU A 220 -3.53 4.05 -16.65
N ASP A 221 -2.52 4.48 -17.41
CA ASP A 221 -2.61 4.52 -18.86
C ASP A 221 -2.69 3.10 -19.44
N GLU A 222 -3.13 2.98 -20.70
CA GLU A 222 -3.36 1.69 -21.34
C GLU A 222 -2.09 0.83 -21.47
N SER A 223 -0.91 1.44 -21.60
CA SER A 223 0.34 0.68 -21.66
C SER A 223 0.68 0.06 -20.30
N THR A 224 0.60 0.86 -19.24
CA THR A 224 0.84 0.42 -17.86
C THR A 224 -0.21 -0.60 -17.42
N LYS A 225 -1.47 -0.37 -17.76
CA LYS A 225 -2.57 -1.30 -17.48
C LYS A 225 -2.33 -2.67 -18.11
N ARG A 226 -1.96 -2.73 -19.40
CA ARG A 226 -1.67 -4.01 -20.08
C ARG A 226 -0.54 -4.78 -19.41
N ASN A 227 0.48 -4.10 -18.88
CA ASN A 227 1.64 -4.75 -18.28
C ASN A 227 1.36 -5.29 -16.86
N PHE A 228 0.47 -4.67 -16.10
CA PHE A 228 0.34 -4.95 -14.66
C PHE A 228 -1.05 -5.40 -14.20
N ARG A 229 -2.11 -5.26 -15.01
CA ARG A 229 -3.49 -5.57 -14.60
C ARG A 229 -3.65 -6.95 -13.96
N ASP A 230 -3.00 -7.96 -14.52
CA ASP A 230 -3.17 -9.35 -14.09
C ASP A 230 -2.51 -9.67 -12.75
N ILE A 231 -1.59 -8.81 -12.29
CA ILE A 231 -0.95 -8.97 -10.99
C ILE A 231 -1.56 -8.06 -9.91
N ILE A 232 -2.53 -7.20 -10.26
CA ILE A 232 -3.28 -6.37 -9.31
C ILE A 232 -4.45 -7.19 -8.76
N ILE A 233 -4.43 -7.44 -7.46
CA ILE A 233 -5.41 -8.28 -6.74
C ILE A 233 -5.99 -7.54 -5.53
N VAL A 234 -7.12 -8.03 -5.04
CA VAL A 234 -7.71 -7.61 -3.76
C VAL A 234 -7.17 -8.51 -2.64
N ASP A 235 -7.13 -8.02 -1.40
CA ASP A 235 -6.84 -8.79 -0.19
C ASP A 235 -8.11 -9.36 0.46
N PRO A 236 -8.64 -10.53 0.03
CA PRO A 236 -9.90 -11.05 0.55
C PRO A 236 -9.81 -11.51 2.02
N LYS A 237 -8.60 -11.64 2.58
CA LYS A 237 -8.38 -12.17 3.94
C LYS A 237 -7.93 -11.09 4.93
N ASN A 238 -7.85 -9.83 4.49
CA ASN A 238 -7.35 -8.71 5.29
C ASN A 238 -5.99 -9.03 5.94
N TRP A 239 -5.10 -9.70 5.20
CA TRP A 239 -3.76 -10.08 5.65
C TRP A 239 -2.78 -8.92 5.60
N PHE A 240 -2.97 -7.98 4.68
CA PHE A 240 -2.05 -6.88 4.42
C PHE A 240 -2.50 -5.59 5.11
N PHE A 241 -3.79 -5.34 5.22
CA PHE A 241 -4.36 -4.08 5.70
C PHE A 241 -4.96 -4.18 7.11
N TYR A 242 -4.90 -3.10 7.88
CA TYR A 242 -5.57 -3.04 9.18
C TYR A 242 -7.07 -2.84 9.03
N SER A 243 -7.48 -2.06 8.02
CA SER A 243 -8.89 -1.75 7.74
C SER A 243 -9.60 -1.10 8.94
N ALA A 244 -8.86 -0.31 9.73
CA ALA A 244 -9.36 0.33 10.95
C ALA A 244 -9.98 1.73 10.70
N TRP A 245 -9.76 2.30 9.52
CA TRP A 245 -10.16 3.66 9.15
C TRP A 245 -11.12 3.65 7.97
N THR A 246 -11.69 4.82 7.65
CA THR A 246 -12.69 4.91 6.60
C THR A 246 -12.09 4.55 5.23
N PHE A 247 -12.80 3.73 4.45
CA PHE A 247 -12.46 3.45 3.05
C PHE A 247 -13.64 2.97 2.21
N VAL A 248 -13.53 3.08 0.89
CA VAL A 248 -14.56 2.59 -0.03
C VAL A 248 -14.38 1.08 -0.23
N GLU A 249 -15.34 0.29 0.23
CA GLU A 249 -15.29 -1.17 0.11
C GLU A 249 -15.74 -1.62 -1.28
N SER A 250 -16.89 -1.11 -1.73
CA SER A 250 -17.45 -1.43 -3.04
C SER A 250 -18.24 -0.24 -3.60
N VAL A 251 -18.36 -0.22 -4.93
CA VAL A 251 -19.18 0.76 -5.65
C VAL A 251 -20.01 0.03 -6.69
N ASN A 252 -21.29 0.38 -6.76
CA ASN A 252 -22.20 -0.08 -7.80
C ASN A 252 -22.62 1.11 -8.66
N LEU A 253 -22.30 1.05 -9.95
CA LEU A 253 -22.66 2.05 -10.94
C LEU A 253 -23.85 1.54 -11.76
N THR A 254 -24.92 2.33 -11.85
CA THR A 254 -26.07 2.06 -12.74
C THR A 254 -26.33 3.25 -13.65
N LYS A 255 -27.36 3.17 -14.50
CA LYS A 255 -27.73 4.31 -15.35
C LYS A 255 -28.23 5.50 -14.52
N GLU A 256 -28.88 5.25 -13.40
CA GLU A 256 -29.63 6.25 -12.62
C GLU A 256 -28.89 6.74 -11.38
N LYS A 257 -27.95 5.95 -10.85
CA LYS A 257 -27.27 6.27 -9.60
C LYS A 257 -25.91 5.59 -9.47
N VAL A 258 -25.15 6.07 -8.49
CA VAL A 258 -24.02 5.35 -7.90
C VAL A 258 -24.35 4.99 -6.46
N THR A 259 -24.01 3.78 -6.03
CA THR A 259 -24.11 3.35 -4.63
C THR A 259 -22.73 3.03 -4.09
N PHE A 260 -22.33 3.68 -2.99
CA PHE A 260 -21.09 3.42 -2.28
C PHE A 260 -21.34 2.62 -1.02
N THR A 261 -20.51 1.62 -0.76
CA THR A 261 -20.42 0.94 0.55
C THR A 261 -19.06 1.24 1.14
N PHE A 262 -19.05 1.62 2.42
CA PHE A 262 -17.83 2.00 3.13
C PHE A 262 -17.55 1.05 4.28
N ASN A 263 -16.29 0.82 4.56
CA ASN A 263 -15.85 0.51 5.91
C ASN A 263 -15.72 1.85 6.63
N VAL A 264 -16.49 2.08 7.68
CA VAL A 264 -16.51 3.35 8.42
C VAL A 264 -15.62 3.22 9.67
N ASN A 265 -14.82 4.24 9.92
CA ASN A 265 -14.05 4.31 11.18
C ASN A 265 -15.01 4.44 12.38
N LYS A 266 -14.63 3.87 13.53
CA LYS A 266 -15.45 3.87 14.76
C LYS A 266 -15.85 5.25 15.28
N ASP A 267 -15.06 6.28 14.97
CA ASP A 267 -15.34 7.65 15.40
C ASP A 267 -16.35 8.36 14.47
N GLU A 268 -16.82 7.67 13.41
CA GLU A 268 -17.79 8.15 12.43
C GLU A 268 -17.55 9.60 11.96
N PRO A 269 -16.37 9.88 11.40
CA PRO A 269 -16.01 11.24 11.01
C PRO A 269 -16.89 11.77 9.89
N THR A 270 -17.00 13.10 9.84
CA THR A 270 -17.57 13.82 8.71
C THR A 270 -16.47 14.28 7.75
N PHE A 271 -16.81 14.36 6.47
CA PHE A 271 -15.92 14.73 5.38
C PHE A 271 -16.57 15.80 4.50
N ASN A 272 -15.75 16.59 3.81
CA ASN A 272 -16.16 17.31 2.62
C ASN A 272 -16.13 16.33 1.44
N ALA A 273 -17.30 15.84 1.04
CA ALA A 273 -17.46 14.90 -0.05
C ALA A 273 -17.79 15.62 -1.36
N LYS A 274 -17.16 15.16 -2.45
CA LYS A 274 -17.41 15.66 -3.80
C LYS A 274 -17.41 14.52 -4.80
N LEU A 275 -18.49 14.41 -5.55
CA LEU A 275 -18.61 13.51 -6.69
C LEU A 275 -18.67 14.31 -7.98
N ILE A 276 -17.84 13.94 -8.95
CA ILE A 276 -17.84 14.51 -10.30
C ILE A 276 -18.15 13.38 -11.28
N MET A 277 -19.27 13.47 -11.98
CA MET A 277 -19.64 12.57 -13.07
C MET A 277 -19.43 13.29 -14.40
N LYS A 278 -18.87 12.60 -15.39
CA LYS A 278 -18.71 13.06 -16.76
C LYS A 278 -19.42 12.09 -17.71
N ASP A 279 -20.39 12.60 -18.47
CA ASP A 279 -21.05 11.88 -19.56
C ASP A 279 -20.06 11.67 -20.72
N LEU A 280 -19.84 10.40 -21.07
CA LEU A 280 -18.94 9.99 -22.15
C LEU A 280 -19.68 9.75 -23.47
N THR A 281 -21.02 9.77 -23.48
CA THR A 281 -21.82 9.65 -24.70
C THR A 281 -21.92 10.96 -25.48
N SER A 282 -22.09 12.08 -24.77
CA SER A 282 -22.40 13.39 -25.35
C SER A 282 -21.26 14.41 -25.27
N ASN A 283 -20.05 13.94 -24.92
CA ASN A 283 -18.80 14.71 -24.98
C ASN A 283 -18.81 16.05 -24.20
N GLY A 284 -19.45 16.11 -23.02
CA GLY A 284 -19.26 17.32 -22.17
C GLY A 284 -20.21 17.61 -21.01
N ILE A 285 -21.22 16.80 -20.72
CA ILE A 285 -22.07 17.08 -19.55
C ILE A 285 -21.37 16.59 -18.28
N TYR A 286 -21.26 17.48 -17.29
CA TYR A 286 -20.80 17.17 -15.95
C TYR A 286 -21.95 17.31 -14.96
N GLU A 287 -22.11 16.31 -14.09
CA GLU A 287 -22.87 16.50 -12.85
C GLU A 287 -21.89 16.53 -11.69
N THR A 288 -22.14 17.44 -10.75
CA THR A 288 -21.37 17.52 -9.51
C THR A 288 -22.33 17.41 -8.34
N TRP A 289 -22.01 16.53 -7.41
CA TRP A 289 -22.67 16.42 -6.12
C TRP A 289 -21.66 16.75 -5.03
N CYS A 290 -22.08 17.51 -4.01
CA CYS A 290 -21.23 17.92 -2.90
C CYS A 290 -22.00 17.83 -1.59
N ASP A 291 -21.32 17.43 -0.52
CA ASP A 291 -21.79 17.51 0.86
C ASP A 291 -20.63 17.87 1.78
N LYS A 292 -20.73 19.00 2.48
CA LYS A 292 -19.65 19.54 3.32
C LYS A 292 -19.53 18.83 4.68
N MET A 293 -20.56 18.10 5.09
CA MET A 293 -20.66 17.43 6.39
C MET A 293 -21.00 15.96 6.19
N TYR A 294 -20.46 15.37 5.13
CA TYR A 294 -20.78 14.02 4.70
C TYR A 294 -20.31 12.99 5.72
N GLN A 295 -21.25 12.28 6.32
CA GLN A 295 -20.97 11.12 7.15
C GLN A 295 -21.11 9.88 6.28
N CYS A 296 -20.02 9.12 6.13
CA CYS A 296 -20.03 7.87 5.37
C CYS A 296 -20.98 6.88 6.08
N PRO A 297 -22.05 6.39 5.43
CA PRO A 297 -23.01 5.55 6.11
C PRO A 297 -22.58 4.08 6.12
N ASP A 298 -22.96 3.37 7.18
CA ASP A 298 -22.70 1.93 7.36
C ASP A 298 -23.49 1.06 6.37
N VAL A 299 -24.65 1.54 5.91
CA VAL A 299 -25.46 0.92 4.86
C VAL A 299 -25.33 1.71 3.57
N GLY A 300 -25.07 1.02 2.46
CA GLY A 300 -24.67 1.64 1.21
C GLY A 300 -25.57 2.82 0.79
N GLN A 301 -24.95 3.95 0.46
CA GLN A 301 -25.67 5.16 0.09
C GLN A 301 -25.63 5.41 -1.40
N SER A 302 -26.82 5.71 -1.93
CA SER A 302 -26.99 6.08 -3.32
C SER A 302 -26.93 7.60 -3.52
N ILE A 303 -26.20 8.04 -4.53
CA ILE A 303 -26.28 9.37 -5.12
C ILE A 303 -26.96 9.21 -6.48
N THR A 304 -28.13 9.81 -6.63
CA THR A 304 -28.94 9.74 -7.86
C THR A 304 -28.55 10.84 -8.83
N TYR A 305 -28.47 10.51 -10.11
CA TYR A 305 -28.18 11.46 -11.19
C TYR A 305 -29.43 12.25 -11.61
N SER A 306 -29.25 13.36 -12.32
CA SER A 306 -30.37 14.18 -12.80
C SER A 306 -31.22 13.48 -13.88
N LYS A 307 -30.62 12.51 -14.58
CA LYS A 307 -31.24 11.67 -15.60
C LYS A 307 -30.47 10.35 -15.74
N PRO A 308 -31.00 9.34 -16.45
CA PRO A 308 -30.25 8.13 -16.77
C PRO A 308 -29.08 8.38 -17.75
N TYR A 309 -27.93 7.75 -17.52
CA TYR A 309 -26.74 7.80 -18.37
C TYR A 309 -26.29 6.41 -18.84
N ASN A 310 -26.03 6.24 -20.13
CA ASN A 310 -25.62 4.95 -20.69
C ASN A 310 -24.10 4.72 -20.67
N HIS A 311 -23.28 5.77 -20.67
CA HIS A 311 -21.83 5.65 -20.57
C HIS A 311 -21.24 6.89 -19.89
N TYR A 312 -20.57 6.71 -18.75
CA TYR A 312 -20.03 7.82 -17.97
C TYR A 312 -18.81 7.39 -17.15
N SER A 313 -18.03 8.37 -16.70
CA SER A 313 -17.00 8.18 -15.69
C SER A 313 -17.32 8.98 -14.44
N ILE A 314 -16.98 8.46 -13.26
CA ILE A 314 -17.07 9.21 -12.01
C ILE A 314 -15.73 9.30 -11.29
N VAL A 315 -15.59 10.37 -10.53
CA VAL A 315 -14.52 10.57 -9.56
C VAL A 315 -15.14 11.01 -8.24
N PHE A 316 -14.80 10.33 -7.16
CA PHE A 316 -15.29 10.63 -5.82
C PHE A 316 -14.13 11.01 -4.90
N TYR A 317 -14.33 12.08 -4.14
CA TYR A 317 -13.36 12.63 -3.21
C TYR A 317 -13.96 12.73 -1.81
N LEU A 318 -13.14 12.47 -0.81
CA LEU A 318 -13.38 12.83 0.59
C LEU A 318 -12.20 13.67 1.05
N ASP A 319 -12.45 14.90 1.49
CA ASP A 319 -11.41 15.81 1.99
C ASP A 319 -10.24 15.97 1.01
N GLU A 320 -10.57 16.18 -0.27
CA GLU A 320 -9.63 16.30 -1.41
C GLU A 320 -8.86 15.02 -1.78
N HIS A 321 -8.98 13.95 -0.99
CA HIS A 321 -8.40 12.66 -1.32
C HIS A 321 -9.25 11.97 -2.39
N LEU A 322 -8.60 11.49 -3.45
CA LEU A 322 -9.24 10.61 -4.44
C LEU A 322 -9.53 9.26 -3.78
N VAL A 323 -10.81 8.91 -3.64
CA VAL A 323 -11.23 7.67 -2.96
C VAL A 323 -11.88 6.68 -3.91
N TYR A 324 -12.41 7.15 -5.04
CA TYR A 324 -12.90 6.27 -6.10
C TYR A 324 -12.81 6.91 -7.49
N LYS A 325 -12.48 6.08 -8.49
CA LYS A 325 -12.53 6.41 -9.92
C LYS A 325 -13.06 5.21 -10.70
N GLY A 326 -14.21 5.39 -11.34
CA GLY A 326 -14.92 4.32 -12.06
C GLY A 326 -15.42 4.76 -13.42
N THR A 327 -15.73 3.79 -14.26
CA THR A 327 -16.43 4.01 -15.55
C THR A 327 -17.56 3.01 -15.67
N PHE A 328 -18.72 3.49 -16.11
CA PHE A 328 -19.89 2.67 -16.39
C PHE A 328 -20.19 2.69 -17.88
N ASN A 329 -20.54 1.54 -18.44
CA ASN A 329 -21.09 1.40 -19.78
C ASN A 329 -22.23 0.39 -19.74
N SER A 330 -23.43 0.82 -20.10
CA SER A 330 -24.64 0.00 -20.05
C SER A 330 -24.60 -1.23 -20.97
N MET A 331 -23.73 -1.23 -21.98
CA MET A 331 -23.52 -2.39 -22.84
C MET A 331 -22.67 -3.48 -22.18
N ASP A 332 -21.82 -3.12 -21.21
CA ASP A 332 -20.98 -4.08 -20.47
C ASP A 332 -21.76 -4.76 -19.34
N SER A 333 -22.93 -4.23 -18.97
CA SER A 333 -23.84 -4.76 -17.96
C SER A 333 -24.88 -5.76 -18.50
N GLY A 334 -24.64 -6.34 -19.69
CA GLY A 334 -25.48 -7.40 -20.25
C GLY A 334 -25.44 -8.69 -19.39
N PRO A 335 -26.50 -9.51 -19.42
CA PRO A 335 -26.55 -10.75 -18.64
C PRO A 335 -25.46 -11.70 -19.14
N PHE A 336 -24.59 -12.14 -18.23
CA PHE A 336 -23.82 -13.37 -18.40
C PHE A 336 -24.73 -14.58 -18.22
#